data_AF-A0A944ITU9-F1
#
_entry.id   AF-A0A944ITU9-F1
#
_cell.length_a   1.000
_cell.length_b   1.000
_cell.length_c   1.000
_cell.angle_alpha   90.00
_cell.angle_beta   90.00
_cell.angle_gamma   90.00
#
_symmetry.space_group_name_H-M   'P 1'
#
loop_
_entity.id
_entity.type
_entity.pdbx_description
1 polymer ?
#
loop_
_entity_poly.entity_id
_entity_poly.type
_entity_poly.pdbx_seq_one_letter_code
_entity_poly.pdbx_strand_id
1 'polypeptide(L)'
;MSALLTLGAGALIGTLGALSGKFDSPIFHVADLVFSGGWSWACFAFLIGYARQSKIESAWLASSALAIGVAVYYLLKWLSPVAPIGMTADGMDGERISSGILVWGIAAFLFGAPMGLFGNLARIPGIGGLSFRLLVPLIAYVETSARLKMEADTAAQFAEVTWSTTRVIAVLTALALVGHMAWEWVRSARKRESQA
;
A
#
# COMPACT_ATOMS: atom_id res chain seq x y z
N MET A 1 13.38 -14.38 -1.13
CA MET A 1 11.94 -14.71 -1.35
C MET A 1 11.79 -15.31 -2.73
N SER A 2 11.13 -16.44 -2.95
CA SER A 2 10.94 -16.96 -4.32
C SER A 2 9.91 -16.11 -5.08
N ALA A 3 9.88 -16.21 -6.41
CA ALA A 3 8.86 -15.53 -7.23
C ALA A 3 7.44 -16.01 -6.83
N LEU A 4 7.27 -17.32 -6.66
CA LEU A 4 6.02 -17.95 -6.23
C LEU A 4 5.49 -17.38 -4.91
N LEU A 5 6.35 -17.20 -3.89
CA LEU A 5 5.94 -16.59 -2.62
C LEU A 5 5.47 -15.14 -2.80
N THR A 6 6.05 -14.42 -3.77
CA THR A 6 5.70 -13.01 -4.02
C THR A 6 4.34 -12.89 -4.69
N LEU A 7 4.10 -13.73 -5.72
CA LEU A 7 2.80 -13.79 -6.39
C LEU A 7 1.72 -14.32 -5.45
N GLY A 8 2.05 -15.33 -4.63
CA GLY A 8 1.18 -15.85 -3.59
C GLY A 8 0.81 -14.80 -2.55
N ALA A 9 1.75 -13.97 -2.12
CA ALA A 9 1.47 -12.84 -1.23
C ALA A 9 0.50 -11.83 -1.86
N GLY A 10 0.62 -11.57 -3.17
CA GLY A 10 -0.33 -10.74 -3.91
C GLY A 10 -1.74 -11.32 -3.86
N ALA A 11 -1.88 -12.62 -4.17
CA ALA A 11 -3.17 -13.31 -4.09
C ALA A 11 -3.76 -13.32 -2.67
N LEU A 12 -2.92 -13.52 -1.65
CA LEU A 12 -3.35 -13.48 -0.24
C LEU A 12 -3.87 -12.10 0.15
N ILE A 13 -3.17 -11.01 -0.20
CA ILE A 13 -3.62 -9.64 0.08
C ILE A 13 -4.93 -9.35 -0.66
N GLY A 14 -5.05 -9.76 -1.92
CA GLY A 14 -6.30 -9.63 -2.68
C GLY A 14 -7.46 -10.38 -2.03
N THR A 15 -7.20 -11.57 -1.52
CA THR A 15 -8.20 -12.37 -0.79
C THR A 15 -8.62 -11.70 0.50
N LEU A 16 -7.66 -11.23 1.30
CA LEU A 16 -7.94 -10.55 2.57
C LEU A 16 -8.74 -9.27 2.34
N GLY A 17 -8.38 -8.46 1.35
CA GLY A 17 -9.12 -7.25 1.02
C GLY A 17 -10.53 -7.51 0.50
N ALA A 18 -10.76 -8.61 -0.21
CA ALA A 18 -12.11 -8.94 -0.69
C ALA A 18 -12.99 -9.55 0.41
N LEU A 19 -12.40 -10.30 1.35
CA LEU A 19 -13.14 -10.98 2.41
C LEU A 19 -13.35 -10.11 3.65
N SER A 20 -12.54 -9.08 3.87
CA SER A 20 -12.68 -8.17 5.02
C SER A 20 -14.05 -7.51 5.09
N GLY A 21 -14.66 -7.15 3.96
CA GLY A 21 -15.99 -6.55 3.95
C GLY A 21 -17.15 -7.51 4.28
N LYS A 22 -16.90 -8.81 4.49
CA LYS A 22 -17.96 -9.82 4.72
C LYS A 22 -18.32 -10.03 6.18
N PHE A 23 -17.52 -9.53 7.11
CA PHE A 23 -17.65 -9.82 8.53
C PHE A 23 -17.95 -8.54 9.30
N ASP A 24 -19.01 -8.54 10.10
CA ASP A 24 -19.47 -7.40 10.92
C ASP A 24 -18.60 -7.14 12.17
N SER A 25 -17.32 -7.51 12.15
CA SER A 25 -16.41 -7.24 13.28
C SER A 25 -15.62 -5.95 13.05
N PRO A 26 -15.35 -5.17 14.11
CA PRO A 26 -14.57 -3.93 14.01
C PRO A 26 -13.21 -4.10 13.33
N ILE A 27 -12.55 -5.24 13.56
CA ILE A 27 -11.23 -5.53 12.97
C ILE A 27 -11.34 -5.69 11.45
N PHE A 28 -12.41 -6.33 10.98
CA PHE A 28 -12.65 -6.55 9.57
C PHE A 28 -13.07 -5.28 8.84
N HIS A 29 -13.80 -4.38 9.50
CA HIS A 29 -14.09 -3.04 8.96
C HIS A 29 -12.82 -2.22 8.76
N VAL A 30 -11.91 -2.22 9.75
CA VAL A 30 -10.62 -1.53 9.64
C VAL A 30 -9.77 -2.16 8.53
N ALA A 31 -9.73 -3.49 8.44
CA ALA A 31 -9.01 -4.18 7.37
C ALA A 31 -9.58 -3.83 5.99
N ASP A 32 -10.90 -3.79 5.84
CA ASP A 32 -11.57 -3.43 4.59
C ASP A 32 -11.22 -2.01 4.15
N LEU A 33 -11.25 -1.06 5.10
CA LEU A 33 -10.79 0.31 4.86
C LEU A 33 -9.32 0.32 4.43
N VAL A 34 -8.41 -0.30 5.19
CA VAL A 34 -6.97 -0.32 4.85
C VAL A 34 -6.72 -0.92 3.45
N PHE A 35 -7.37 -2.02 3.09
CA PHE A 35 -7.23 -2.65 1.77
C PHE A 35 -7.99 -1.92 0.66
N SER A 36 -8.96 -1.06 1.00
CA SER A 36 -9.54 -0.12 0.02
C SER A 36 -8.61 1.05 -0.31
N GLY A 37 -7.64 1.34 0.57
CA GLY A 37 -6.66 2.42 0.41
C GLY A 37 -5.56 2.06 -0.58
N GLY A 38 -5.34 2.90 -1.60
CA GLY A 38 -4.27 2.69 -2.59
C GLY A 38 -2.87 2.66 -1.99
N TRP A 39 -2.66 3.36 -0.87
CA TRP A 39 -1.39 3.40 -0.14
C TRP A 39 -0.94 2.04 0.38
N SER A 40 -1.87 1.15 0.74
CA SER A 40 -1.52 -0.20 1.26
C SER A 40 -1.01 -1.10 0.13
N TRP A 41 -1.62 -1.00 -1.05
CA TRP A 41 -1.17 -1.64 -2.29
C TRP A 41 0.18 -1.10 -2.78
N ALA A 42 0.37 0.22 -2.72
CA ALA A 42 1.67 0.84 -3.02
C ALA A 42 2.75 0.39 -2.03
N CYS A 43 2.42 0.32 -0.73
CA CYS A 43 3.32 -0.22 0.31
C CYS A 43 3.71 -1.66 0.00
N PHE A 44 2.75 -2.52 -0.37
CA PHE A 44 3.03 -3.90 -0.75
C PHE A 44 4.00 -3.99 -1.94
N ALA A 45 3.74 -3.28 -3.04
CA ALA A 45 4.64 -3.25 -4.20
C ALA A 45 6.05 -2.74 -3.83
N PHE A 46 6.12 -1.70 -2.99
CA PHE A 46 7.39 -1.16 -2.49
C PHE A 46 8.16 -2.18 -1.66
N LEU A 47 7.50 -2.90 -0.75
CA LEU A 47 8.14 -3.92 0.09
C LEU A 47 8.66 -5.10 -0.73
N ILE A 48 7.94 -5.50 -1.79
CA ILE A 48 8.44 -6.48 -2.75
C ILE A 48 9.76 -6.00 -3.34
N GLY A 49 9.80 -4.76 -3.82
CA GLY A 49 11.01 -4.16 -4.39
C GLY A 49 12.17 -4.05 -3.39
N TYR A 50 11.85 -3.64 -2.16
CA TYR A 50 12.83 -3.50 -1.08
C TYR A 50 13.47 -4.84 -0.69
N ALA A 51 12.75 -5.96 -0.84
CA ALA A 51 13.26 -7.30 -0.56
C ALA A 51 14.16 -7.88 -1.68
N ARG A 52 14.34 -7.16 -2.80
CA ARG A 52 15.00 -7.68 -4.00
C ARG A 52 16.35 -6.99 -4.24
N GLN A 53 17.29 -7.75 -4.81
CA GLN A 53 18.60 -7.23 -5.21
C GLN A 53 18.57 -6.64 -6.63
N SER A 54 17.94 -7.34 -7.56
CA SER A 54 17.84 -6.90 -8.96
C SER A 54 16.72 -5.88 -9.16
N LYS A 55 17.03 -4.76 -9.82
CA LYS A 55 16.06 -3.71 -10.19
C LYS A 55 14.97 -4.25 -11.10
N ILE A 56 15.35 -5.09 -12.06
CA ILE A 56 14.44 -5.68 -13.05
C ILE A 56 13.49 -6.64 -12.33
N GLU A 57 14.01 -7.53 -11.48
CA GLU A 57 13.16 -8.44 -10.68
C GLU A 57 12.22 -7.67 -9.76
N SER A 58 12.69 -6.57 -9.16
CA SER A 58 11.89 -5.72 -8.28
C SER A 58 10.67 -5.15 -9.01
N ALA A 59 10.89 -4.56 -10.19
CA ALA A 59 9.83 -3.97 -10.99
C ALA A 59 8.85 -5.04 -11.49
N TRP A 60 9.36 -6.13 -12.07
CA TRP A 60 8.53 -7.19 -12.62
C TRP A 60 7.72 -7.91 -11.54
N LEU A 61 8.33 -8.31 -10.42
CA LEU A 61 7.62 -9.04 -9.38
C LEU A 61 6.60 -8.17 -8.64
N ALA A 62 6.92 -6.90 -8.39
CA ALA A 62 5.98 -5.97 -7.77
C ALA A 62 4.78 -5.73 -8.68
N SER A 63 5.02 -5.47 -9.97
CA SER A 63 3.97 -5.29 -10.98
C SER A 63 3.07 -6.52 -11.10
N SER A 64 3.66 -7.70 -11.31
CA SER A 64 2.89 -8.95 -11.46
C SER A 64 2.14 -9.34 -10.19
N ALA A 65 2.75 -9.21 -9.01
CA ALA A 65 2.08 -9.53 -7.75
C ALA A 65 0.92 -8.57 -7.45
N LEU A 66 1.08 -7.27 -7.78
CA LEU A 66 0.03 -6.29 -7.59
C LEU A 66 -1.14 -6.55 -8.54
N ALA A 67 -0.86 -6.83 -9.82
CA ALA A 67 -1.88 -7.18 -10.80
C ALA A 67 -2.65 -8.45 -10.39
N ILE A 68 -1.96 -9.49 -9.92
CA ILE A 68 -2.60 -10.71 -9.39
C ILE A 68 -3.47 -10.39 -8.18
N GLY A 69 -2.97 -9.60 -7.23
CA GLY A 69 -3.73 -9.24 -6.03
C GLY A 69 -5.01 -8.47 -6.37
N VAL A 70 -4.93 -7.51 -7.30
CA VAL A 70 -6.11 -6.77 -7.79
C VAL A 70 -7.08 -7.67 -8.54
N ALA A 71 -6.59 -8.55 -9.40
CA ALA A 71 -7.43 -9.52 -10.10
C ALA A 71 -8.18 -10.43 -9.12
N VAL A 72 -7.49 -10.98 -8.11
CA VAL A 72 -8.09 -11.81 -7.06
C VAL A 72 -9.11 -11.02 -6.25
N TYR A 73 -8.78 -9.78 -5.86
CA TYR A 73 -9.66 -8.90 -5.09
C TYR A 73 -11.01 -8.69 -5.81
N TYR A 74 -10.96 -8.26 -7.07
CA TYR A 74 -12.16 -7.97 -7.83
C TYR A 74 -12.91 -9.24 -8.27
N LEU A 75 -12.20 -10.35 -8.56
CA LEU A 75 -12.84 -11.63 -8.86
C LEU A 75 -13.63 -12.15 -7.65
N LEU A 76 -13.09 -12.02 -6.44
CA LEU A 76 -13.80 -12.42 -5.22
C LEU A 76 -14.97 -11.49 -4.89
N LYS A 77 -14.84 -10.17 -5.17
CA LYS A 77 -15.98 -9.25 -5.11
C LYS A 77 -17.07 -9.59 -6.13
N TRP A 78 -16.69 -10.07 -7.32
CA TRP A 78 -17.64 -10.54 -8.33
C TRP A 78 -18.36 -11.82 -7.89
N LEU A 79 -17.63 -12.80 -7.36
CA LEU A 79 -18.18 -14.07 -6.90
C LEU A 79 -19.06 -13.94 -5.65
N SER A 80 -18.92 -12.85 -4.89
CA SER A 80 -19.68 -12.60 -3.68
C SER A 80 -19.87 -11.10 -3.46
N PRO A 81 -20.82 -10.49 -4.19
CA PRO A 81 -21.12 -9.08 -4.07
C PRO A 81 -21.72 -8.83 -2.69
N VAL A 82 -20.92 -8.31 -1.78
CA VAL A 82 -21.41 -7.75 -0.51
C VAL A 82 -21.55 -6.26 -0.74
N ALA A 83 -22.74 -5.73 -0.46
CA ALA A 83 -22.96 -4.30 -0.54
C ALA A 83 -22.02 -3.59 0.47
N PRO A 84 -21.37 -2.47 0.08
CA PRO A 84 -20.63 -1.66 1.03
C PRO A 84 -21.51 -1.35 2.25
N ILE A 85 -20.92 -1.34 3.44
CA ILE A 85 -21.65 -1.01 4.68
C ILE A 85 -22.40 0.32 4.47
N GLY A 86 -23.75 0.27 4.51
CA GLY A 86 -24.63 1.43 4.28
C GLY A 86 -25.25 1.57 2.88
N MET A 87 -25.02 0.64 1.94
CA MET A 87 -25.69 0.62 0.63
C MET A 87 -26.44 -0.70 0.39
N THR A 88 -27.50 -0.67 -0.42
CA THR A 88 -28.20 -1.86 -0.91
C THR A 88 -27.46 -2.48 -2.10
N ALA A 89 -27.47 -3.82 -2.20
CA ALA A 89 -26.76 -4.57 -3.25
C ALA A 89 -27.32 -4.38 -4.68
N ASP A 90 -28.44 -3.67 -4.84
CA ASP A 90 -29.05 -3.33 -6.12
C ASP A 90 -28.17 -2.34 -6.88
N GLY A 91 -27.36 -2.85 -7.81
CA GLY A 91 -26.55 -2.03 -8.73
C GLY A 91 -25.13 -2.50 -8.99
N MET A 92 -24.70 -3.63 -8.43
CA MET A 92 -23.45 -4.28 -8.84
C MET A 92 -23.64 -5.10 -10.12
N ASP A 93 -23.82 -4.43 -11.25
CA ASP A 93 -23.79 -5.08 -12.56
C ASP A 93 -22.41 -5.71 -12.81
N GLY A 94 -22.40 -6.97 -13.27
CA GLY A 94 -21.17 -7.71 -13.58
C GLY A 94 -20.26 -7.01 -14.61
N GLU A 95 -20.83 -6.14 -15.44
CA GLU A 95 -20.12 -5.33 -16.43
C GLU A 95 -19.24 -4.23 -15.79
N ARG A 96 -19.69 -3.63 -14.68
CA ARG A 96 -18.90 -2.67 -13.88
C ARG A 96 -17.70 -3.34 -13.20
N ILE A 97 -17.84 -4.60 -12.81
CA ILE A 97 -16.78 -5.35 -12.11
C ILE A 97 -15.71 -5.83 -13.10
N SER A 98 -16.10 -6.27 -14.30
CA SER A 98 -15.16 -6.59 -15.39
C SER A 98 -14.35 -5.36 -15.83
N SER A 99 -15.00 -4.20 -15.96
CA SER A 99 -14.32 -2.92 -16.21
C SER A 99 -13.35 -2.55 -15.09
N GLY A 100 -13.74 -2.78 -13.83
CA GLY A 100 -12.89 -2.56 -12.65
C GLY A 100 -11.62 -3.42 -12.66
N ILE A 101 -11.72 -4.71 -12.99
CA ILE A 101 -10.55 -5.61 -13.09
C ILE A 101 -9.57 -5.09 -14.13
N LEU A 102 -10.07 -4.69 -15.31
CA LEU A 102 -9.20 -4.21 -16.39
C LEU A 102 -8.54 -2.88 -16.02
N VAL A 103 -9.31 -1.89 -15.58
CA VAL A 103 -8.78 -0.56 -15.26
C VAL A 103 -7.80 -0.62 -14.09
N TRP A 104 -8.19 -1.25 -12.98
CA TRP A 104 -7.34 -1.32 -11.79
C TRP A 104 -6.23 -2.34 -11.92
N GLY A 105 -6.43 -3.43 -12.68
CA GLY A 105 -5.38 -4.39 -12.99
C GLY A 105 -4.29 -3.78 -13.86
N ILE A 106 -4.65 -3.01 -14.88
CA ILE A 106 -3.69 -2.25 -15.71
C ILE A 106 -2.98 -1.20 -14.85
N ALA A 107 -3.72 -0.43 -14.05
CA ALA A 107 -3.11 0.55 -13.17
C ALA A 107 -2.13 -0.12 -12.18
N ALA A 108 -2.51 -1.24 -11.57
CA ALA A 108 -1.66 -2.01 -10.66
C ALA A 108 -0.41 -2.54 -11.36
N PHE A 109 -0.54 -3.02 -12.59
CA PHE A 109 0.61 -3.46 -13.37
C PHE A 109 1.55 -2.28 -13.68
N LEU A 110 1.01 -1.17 -14.19
CA LEU A 110 1.78 0.01 -14.59
C LEU A 110 2.45 0.71 -13.41
N PHE A 111 1.75 0.88 -12.29
CA PHE A 111 2.29 1.55 -11.10
C PHE A 111 3.07 0.60 -10.18
N GLY A 112 2.82 -0.71 -10.23
CA GLY A 112 3.57 -1.70 -9.46
C GLY A 112 5.04 -1.77 -9.86
N ALA A 113 5.34 -1.63 -11.16
CA ALA A 113 6.72 -1.62 -11.66
C ALA A 113 7.58 -0.47 -11.11
N PRO A 114 7.19 0.82 -11.23
CA PRO A 114 7.94 1.92 -10.63
C PRO A 114 7.96 1.83 -9.11
N MET A 115 6.86 1.40 -8.47
CA MET A 115 6.84 1.27 -7.01
C MET A 115 7.80 0.20 -6.49
N GLY A 116 7.89 -0.94 -7.18
CA GLY A 116 8.91 -1.97 -6.92
C GLY A 116 10.32 -1.45 -7.15
N LEU A 117 10.54 -0.67 -8.21
CA LEU A 117 11.84 -0.04 -8.44
C LEU A 117 12.21 0.93 -7.31
N PHE A 118 11.28 1.78 -6.85
CA PHE A 118 11.52 2.69 -5.73
C PHE A 118 11.81 1.94 -4.43
N GLY A 119 11.14 0.80 -4.19
CA GLY A 119 11.46 -0.11 -3.10
C GLY A 119 12.92 -0.59 -3.13
N ASN A 120 13.40 -1.00 -4.31
CA ASN A 120 14.79 -1.41 -4.48
C ASN A 120 15.76 -0.23 -4.24
N LEU A 121 15.48 0.95 -4.79
CA LEU A 121 16.31 2.14 -4.64
C LEU A 121 16.34 2.69 -3.20
N ALA A 122 15.29 2.45 -2.42
CA ALA A 122 15.25 2.81 -1.00
C ALA A 122 16.32 2.09 -0.16
N ARG A 123 16.97 1.06 -0.69
CA ARG A 123 18.09 0.37 -0.03
C ARG A 123 19.40 1.14 -0.10
N ILE A 124 19.50 2.16 -0.98
CA ILE A 124 20.68 3.02 -1.06
C ILE A 124 20.91 3.69 0.31
N PRO A 125 22.11 3.60 0.89
CA PRO A 125 22.38 4.22 2.18
C PRO A 125 22.42 5.75 2.06
N GLY A 126 22.17 6.43 3.18
CA GLY A 126 22.21 7.90 3.26
C GLY A 126 21.02 8.60 2.61
N ILE A 127 21.24 9.86 2.21
CA ILE A 127 20.20 10.78 1.71
C ILE A 127 19.57 10.26 0.41
N GLY A 128 20.36 9.63 -0.47
CA GLY A 128 19.87 9.12 -1.76
C GLY A 128 18.76 8.07 -1.63
N GLY A 129 18.80 7.23 -0.59
CA GLY A 129 17.71 6.27 -0.32
C GLY A 129 16.55 6.85 0.47
N LEU A 130 16.76 7.95 1.21
CA LEU A 130 15.75 8.52 2.09
C LEU A 130 14.51 9.00 1.30
N SER A 131 14.72 9.69 0.18
CA SER A 131 13.61 10.16 -0.67
C SER A 131 12.69 9.02 -1.09
N PHE A 132 13.25 7.85 -1.42
CA PHE A 132 12.45 6.67 -1.77
C PHE A 132 11.77 6.04 -0.56
N ARG A 133 12.41 6.02 0.62
CA ARG A 133 11.79 5.52 1.86
C ARG A 133 10.61 6.36 2.32
N LEU A 134 10.63 7.67 2.04
CA LEU A 134 9.55 8.60 2.37
C LEU A 134 8.34 8.49 1.44
N LEU A 135 8.45 7.78 0.32
CA LEU A 135 7.39 7.71 -0.69
C LEU A 135 6.11 7.06 -0.15
N VAL A 136 6.21 5.91 0.52
CA VAL A 136 5.04 5.21 1.09
C VAL A 136 4.37 6.04 2.19
N PRO A 137 5.09 6.58 3.19
CA PRO A 137 4.50 7.52 4.16
C PRO A 137 3.83 8.72 3.50
N LEU A 138 4.44 9.31 2.46
CA LEU A 138 3.88 10.45 1.76
C LEU A 138 2.58 10.08 1.04
N ILE A 139 2.54 8.97 0.30
CA ILE A 139 1.33 8.47 -0.37
C ILE A 139 0.22 8.24 0.66
N ALA A 140 0.53 7.56 1.78
CA ALA A 140 -0.42 7.31 2.84
C ALA A 140 -0.97 8.61 3.44
N TYR A 141 -0.11 9.60 3.70
CA TYR A 141 -0.53 10.90 4.22
C TYR A 141 -1.42 11.66 3.23
N VAL A 142 -1.05 11.72 1.95
CA VAL A 142 -1.80 12.44 0.91
C VAL A 142 -3.16 11.79 0.70
N GLU A 143 -3.21 10.47 0.53
CA GLU A 143 -4.47 9.75 0.29
C GLU A 143 -5.42 9.88 1.48
N THR A 144 -4.93 9.61 2.70
CA THR A 144 -5.77 9.69 3.90
C THR A 144 -6.25 11.12 4.17
N SER A 145 -5.43 12.14 3.86
CA SER A 145 -5.85 13.53 3.95
C SER A 145 -6.92 13.90 2.93
N ALA A 146 -6.84 13.35 1.71
CA ALA A 146 -7.87 13.54 0.69
C ALA A 146 -9.18 12.85 1.10
N ARG A 147 -9.11 11.59 1.56
CA ARG A 147 -10.29 10.85 2.04
C ARG A 147 -10.95 11.54 3.22
N LEU A 148 -10.18 11.97 4.23
CA LEU A 148 -10.72 12.73 5.36
C LEU A 148 -11.42 14.02 4.93
N LYS A 149 -10.97 14.70 3.87
CA LYS A 149 -11.64 15.91 3.36
C LYS A 149 -12.93 15.59 2.59
N MET A 150 -12.91 14.54 1.77
CA MET A 150 -14.05 14.17 0.93
C MET A 150 -15.14 13.44 1.70
N GLU A 151 -14.75 12.68 2.73
CA GLU A 151 -15.63 11.85 3.53
C GLU A 151 -16.01 12.52 4.86
N ALA A 152 -15.53 13.74 5.17
CA ALA A 152 -15.73 14.41 6.46
C ALA A 152 -17.20 14.45 6.94
N ASP A 153 -18.15 14.64 6.02
CA ASP A 153 -19.57 14.81 6.34
C ASP A 153 -20.36 13.48 6.29
N THR A 154 -19.78 12.41 5.76
CA THR A 154 -20.45 11.12 5.49
C THR A 154 -19.70 9.90 6.02
N ALA A 155 -18.50 10.07 6.55
CA ALA A 155 -17.66 8.98 7.04
C ALA A 155 -18.34 8.35 8.26
N ALA A 156 -18.64 7.05 8.18
CA ALA A 156 -18.89 6.26 9.37
C ALA A 156 -17.70 6.40 10.34
N GLN A 157 -17.94 6.43 11.64
CA GLN A 157 -16.93 6.62 12.70
C GLN A 157 -15.66 5.78 12.49
N PHE A 158 -15.78 4.57 11.94
CA PHE A 158 -14.65 3.69 11.62
C PHE A 158 -13.72 4.23 10.52
N ALA A 159 -14.27 4.88 9.48
CA ALA A 159 -13.49 5.45 8.39
C ALA A 159 -12.65 6.64 8.88
N GLU A 160 -13.26 7.57 9.61
CA GLU A 160 -12.55 8.73 10.17
C GLU A 160 -11.39 8.31 11.08
N VAL A 161 -11.66 7.41 12.04
CA VAL A 161 -10.64 6.91 12.98
C VAL A 161 -9.51 6.19 12.23
N THR A 162 -9.85 5.34 11.26
CA THR A 162 -8.85 4.59 10.49
C THR A 162 -7.95 5.54 9.69
N TRP A 163 -8.53 6.47 8.92
CA TRP A 163 -7.76 7.41 8.11
C TRP A 163 -6.92 8.36 8.94
N SER A 164 -7.46 8.89 10.04
CA SER A 164 -6.72 9.75 10.95
C SER A 164 -5.53 9.01 11.57
N THR A 165 -5.76 7.77 12.02
CA THR A 165 -4.70 6.92 12.58
C THR A 165 -3.60 6.61 11.57
N THR A 166 -3.96 6.18 10.36
CA THR A 166 -2.99 5.93 9.28
C THR A 166 -2.19 7.19 8.94
N ARG A 167 -2.85 8.36 8.88
CA ARG A 167 -2.18 9.64 8.62
C ARG A 167 -1.14 9.96 9.71
N VAL A 168 -1.49 9.77 10.98
CA VAL A 168 -0.56 10.00 12.11
C VAL A 168 0.63 9.04 12.04
N ILE A 169 0.36 7.74 11.82
CA ILE A 169 1.42 6.73 11.67
C ILE A 169 2.35 7.07 10.51
N ALA A 170 1.82 7.57 9.40
CA ALA A 170 2.62 7.99 8.25
C ALA A 170 3.58 9.13 8.63
N VAL A 171 3.11 10.15 9.36
CA VAL A 171 3.95 11.26 9.85
C VAL A 171 5.03 10.75 10.80
N LEU A 172 4.65 9.92 11.78
CA LEU A 172 5.60 9.34 12.74
C LEU A 172 6.68 8.49 12.04
N THR A 173 6.27 7.72 11.04
CA THR A 173 7.19 6.92 10.22
C THR A 173 8.17 7.82 9.46
N ALA A 174 7.68 8.89 8.84
CA ALA A 174 8.53 9.86 8.14
C ALA A 174 9.55 10.51 9.09
N LEU A 175 9.10 10.95 10.28
CA LEU A 175 9.99 11.52 11.30
C LEU A 175 11.03 10.52 11.77
N ALA A 176 10.65 9.26 12.00
CA ALA A 176 11.58 8.20 12.39
C ALA A 176 12.65 7.96 11.31
N LEU A 177 12.26 7.92 10.04
CA LEU A 177 13.19 7.75 8.91
C LEU A 177 14.20 8.91 8.80
N VAL A 178 13.72 10.15 8.91
CA VAL A 178 14.57 11.35 8.89
C VAL A 178 15.49 11.39 10.11
N GLY A 179 14.94 11.14 11.29
CA GLY A 179 15.70 11.11 12.55
C GLY A 179 16.80 10.05 12.54
N HIS A 180 16.50 8.84 12.05
CA HIS A 180 17.50 7.78 11.90
C HIS A 180 18.61 8.18 10.92
N MET A 181 18.29 8.86 9.82
CA MET A 181 19.28 9.36 8.86
C MET A 181 20.17 10.44 9.49
N ALA A 182 19.59 11.40 10.20
CA ALA A 182 20.33 12.44 10.92
C ALA A 182 21.25 11.84 11.99
N TRP A 183 20.77 10.84 12.73
CA TRP A 183 21.54 10.13 13.74
C TRP A 183 22.78 9.42 13.15
N GLU A 184 22.59 8.65 12.07
CA GLU A 184 23.71 7.97 11.39
C GLU A 184 24.72 8.98 10.81
N TRP A 185 24.25 10.12 10.31
CA TRP A 185 25.12 11.18 9.81
C TRP A 185 25.98 11.78 10.92
N VAL A 186 25.38 12.15 12.06
CA VAL A 186 26.10 12.68 13.23
C VAL A 186 27.09 11.66 13.78
N ARG A 187 26.70 10.38 13.87
CA ARG A 187 27.59 9.30 14.32
C ARG A 187 28.80 9.14 13.40
N SER A 188 28.59 9.24 12.09
CA SER A 188 29.65 9.14 11.09
C SER A 188 30.57 10.37 11.06
N ALA A 189 30.07 11.56 11.41
CA ALA A 189 30.88 12.77 11.56
C ALA A 189 31.82 12.66 12.76
N ARG A 190 31.28 12.29 13.94
CA ARG A 190 32.07 12.12 15.18
C ARG A 190 33.19 11.09 15.03
N LYS A 191 32.94 9.98 14.32
CA LYS A 191 33.96 8.94 14.09
C LYS A 191 35.14 9.45 13.25
N ARG A 192 34.91 10.39 12.33
CA ARG A 192 35.96 11.00 11.50
C ARG A 192 36.81 11.98 12.30
N GLU A 193 36.20 12.75 13.19
CA GLU A 193 36.91 13.67 14.09
C GLU A 193 37.84 12.93 15.06
N SER A 194 37.47 11.74 15.55
CA SER A 194 38.32 10.95 16.45
C SER A 194 39.52 10.26 15.78
N GLN A 195 39.58 10.26 14.45
CA GLN A 195 40.64 9.61 13.67
C GLN A 195 41.62 10.62 13.04
N ALA A 196 41.33 11.92 13.17
CA ALA A 196 42.19 13.02 12.74
C ALA A 196 43.03 13.53 13.92
#